data_AF-A0A5E7FTZ3-F1
#
_entry.id   AF-A0A5E7FTZ3-F1
#
_cell.length_a   1.000
_cell.length_b   1.000
_cell.length_c   1.000
_cell.angle_alpha   90.00
_cell.angle_beta   90.00
_cell.angle_gamma   90.00
#
_symmetry.space_group_name_H-M   'P 1'
#
loop_
_entity.id
_entity.type
_entity.pdbx_description
1 polymer ?
#
loop_
_entity_poly.entity_id
_entity_poly.type
_entity_poly.pdbx_seq_one_letter_code
_entity_poly.pdbx_strand_id
1 'polypeptide(L)' 'MGTQVVELGPVNATIHQVNERVLAADLDVLTEIYYQTMIKLLA' A
#
# COMPACT_ATOMS: atom_id res chain seq x y z
N MET A 1 -3.69 -21.32 16.21
CA MET A 1 -4.01 -19.87 16.28
C MET A 1 -3.37 -19.21 15.08
N GLY A 2 -4.11 -18.45 14.28
CA GLY A 2 -3.65 -17.88 13.01
C GLY A 2 -3.30 -16.40 13.10
N THR A 3 -2.53 -15.92 12.13
CA THR A 3 -2.15 -14.51 11.97
C THR A 3 -3.26 -13.72 11.28
N GLN A 4 -3.40 -12.44 11.62
CA GLN A 4 -4.25 -11.51 10.88
C GLN A 4 -3.50 -11.00 9.64
N VAL A 5 -4.13 -11.08 8.46
CA VAL A 5 -3.52 -10.72 7.17
C VAL A 5 -4.41 -9.70 6.46
N VAL A 6 -3.79 -8.61 5.99
CA VAL A 6 -4.43 -7.56 5.20
C VAL A 6 -3.48 -7.18 4.05
N GLU A 7 -4.03 -6.99 2.86
CA GLU A 7 -3.30 -6.45 1.70
C GLU A 7 -3.74 -5.01 1.44
N LEU A 8 -2.78 -4.11 1.34
CA LEU A 8 -2.98 -2.70 1.02
C LEU A 8 -1.90 -2.28 0.04
N GLY A 9 -2.27 -1.54 -1.01
CA GLY A 9 -1.35 -1.06 -2.03
C GLY A 9 -1.96 0.07 -2.86
N PRO A 10 -1.27 0.54 -3.90
CA PRO A 10 -1.76 1.59 -4.78
C PRO A 10 -2.93 1.10 -5.66
N VAL A 11 -3.54 2.04 -6.41
CA VAL A 11 -4.62 1.72 -7.36
C VAL A 11 -4.15 0.68 -8.38
N ASN A 12 -4.90 -0.41 -8.51
CA ASN A 12 -4.55 -1.55 -9.38
C ASN A 12 -5.17 -1.50 -10.78
N ALA A 13 -5.84 -0.41 -11.15
CA ALA A 13 -6.64 -0.32 -12.37
C ALA A 13 -5.87 -0.58 -13.67
N THR A 14 -4.54 -0.44 -13.67
CA THR A 14 -3.68 -0.61 -14.87
C THR A 14 -2.73 -1.80 -14.80
N ILE A 15 -2.79 -2.65 -13.76
CA ILE A 15 -1.89 -3.80 -13.68
C ILE A 15 -2.13 -4.75 -14.86
N HIS A 16 -1.06 -5.33 -15.41
CA HIS A 16 -1.12 -6.26 -16.55
C HIS A 16 -1.72 -5.66 -17.84
N GLN A 17 -1.64 -4.34 -18.02
CA GLN A 17 -2.10 -3.63 -19.22
C GLN A 17 -0.97 -2.84 -19.87
N VAL A 18 -1.14 -2.47 -21.15
CA VAL A 18 -0.22 -1.55 -21.83
C VAL A 18 -0.32 -0.16 -21.17
N ASN A 19 0.83 0.49 -20.94
CA ASN A 19 0.94 1.74 -20.19
C ASN A 19 0.55 1.62 -18.70
N GLU A 20 0.91 0.50 -18.07
CA GLU A 20 0.86 0.35 -16.62
C GLU A 20 1.54 1.54 -15.93
N ARG A 21 0.83 2.16 -14.99
CA ARG A 21 1.28 3.37 -14.31
C ARG A 21 0.70 3.47 -12.92
N VAL A 22 1.37 4.24 -12.08
CA VAL A 22 0.89 4.65 -10.76
C VAL A 22 0.98 6.16 -10.66
N LEU A 23 0.09 6.79 -9.89
CA LEU A 23 0.23 8.21 -9.57
C LEU A 23 1.36 8.34 -8.54
N ALA A 24 2.43 9.06 -8.88
CA ALA A 24 3.61 9.15 -8.02
C ALA A 24 3.29 9.65 -6.60
N ALA A 25 2.37 10.62 -6.47
CA ALA A 25 1.93 11.15 -5.18
C ALA A 25 1.24 10.10 -4.29
N ASP A 26 0.63 9.06 -4.85
CA ASP A 26 0.00 7.99 -4.06
C ASP A 26 1.07 7.13 -3.35
N LEU A 27 2.30 7.08 -3.85
CA LEU A 27 3.39 6.35 -3.20
C LEU A 27 3.86 7.04 -1.91
N ASP A 28 3.85 8.37 -1.87
CA ASP A 28 4.16 9.14 -0.67
C ASP A 28 3.09 8.92 0.41
N VAL A 29 1.82 8.95 0.01
CA VAL A 29 0.68 8.64 0.90
C VAL A 29 0.76 7.20 1.41
N LEU A 30 1.05 6.24 0.54
CA LEU A 30 1.19 4.83 0.93
C LEU A 30 2.33 4.62 1.93
N THR A 31 3.43 5.35 1.76
CA THR A 31 4.57 5.34 2.70
C THR A 31 4.14 5.80 4.09
N GLU A 32 3.40 6.91 4.18
CA GLU A 32 2.88 7.41 5.46
C GLU A 32 1.91 6.41 6.10
N ILE A 33 1.05 5.76 5.32
CA ILE A 33 0.12 4.74 5.84
C ILE A 33 0.89 3.55 6.45
N TYR A 34 1.90 3.02 5.76
CA TYR A 34 2.70 1.92 6.30
C TYR A 34 3.48 2.36 7.55
N TYR A 35 4.04 3.57 7.54
CA TYR A 35 4.73 4.13 8.71
C TYR A 35 3.82 4.22 9.93
N GLN A 36 2.63 4.80 9.78
CA GLN A 36 1.63 4.89 10.85
C GLN A 36 1.12 3.52 11.29
N THR A 37 1.05 2.55 10.39
CA THR A 37 0.67 1.17 10.73
C THR A 37 1.72 0.54 11.64
N MET A 38 3.01 0.70 11.32
CA MET A 38 4.10 0.24 12.18
C MET A 38 4.06 0.90 13.56
N ILE A 39 3.84 2.22 13.63
CA ILE A 39 3.69 2.92 14.93
C ILE A 39 2.56 2.31 15.74
N LYS A 40 1.38 2.12 15.15
CA LYS A 40 0.19 1.65 15.88
C LYS A 40 0.29 0.21 16.34
N LEU A 41 1.09 -0.62 15.69
CA LEU A 41 1.15 -2.06 15.95
C LEU A 41 2.42 -2.51 16.69
N LEU A 42 3.52 -1.75 16.59
CA LEU A 42 4.85 -2.20 17.03
C LEU A 42 5.57 -1.26 18.00
N ALA A 43 5.12 -0.01 18.17
CA ALA A 43 5.75 0.97 19.05
C ALA A 43 5.15 1.00 20.46
#